data_AF-A0A3B5QTF6-F1
#
_entry.id   AF-A0A3B5QTF6-F1
#
_cell.length_a   1.000
_cell.length_b   1.000
_cell.length_c   1.000
_cell.angle_alpha   90.00
_cell.angle_beta   90.00
_cell.angle_gamma   90.00
#
_symmetry.space_group_name_H-M   'P 1'
#
loop_
_entity.id
_entity.type
_entity.pdbx_description
1 polymer ?
#
loop_
_entity_poly.entity_id
_entity_poly.type
_entity_poly.pdbx_seq_one_letter_code
_entity_poly.pdbx_strand_id
1 'polypeptide(L)'
;QPGTMSLQGAVRRSFVALRDQRAAWRSVLEECDPLMESLGNLGEQMNALSRVRVSDTPLRAFPDLQERLQFQLLQAVDLLLQRLRDRMSCLQSIRDSVGGHVSAALQLYQDSADGLDVAVATQRSSVAPSLADMLEWLQDAERFYRRQFLQRKTLLLTLRRDDRAQLEGAAKAWRSLDSPDAEQQITGEVITHLSHEPMAGRYYIKSASPICEMD
;
A
#
# COMPACT_ATOMS: atom_id res chain seq x y z
N GLN A 1 2.91 27.93 -22.66
CA GLN A 1 4.37 27.82 -22.82
C GLN A 1 4.77 26.35 -22.83
N PRO A 2 5.82 25.92 -23.55
CA PRO A 2 6.18 24.51 -23.71
C PRO A 2 6.63 23.81 -22.39
N GLY A 3 7.18 24.53 -21.41
CA GLY A 3 7.58 23.97 -20.10
C GLY A 3 6.41 23.60 -19.18
N THR A 4 5.28 24.30 -19.28
CA THR A 4 4.08 24.01 -18.45
C THR A 4 3.41 22.70 -18.84
N MET A 5 3.47 22.33 -20.12
CA MET A 5 2.91 21.07 -20.63
C MET A 5 3.76 19.84 -20.23
N SER A 6 5.07 20.00 -20.10
CA SER A 6 5.95 18.89 -19.67
C SER A 6 5.75 18.55 -18.18
N LEU A 7 5.56 19.57 -17.34
CA LEU A 7 5.31 19.44 -15.91
C LEU A 7 3.95 18.82 -15.61
N GLN A 8 2.87 19.33 -16.21
CA GLN A 8 1.54 18.77 -16.02
C GLN A 8 1.47 17.31 -16.52
N GLY A 9 2.15 17.01 -17.63
CA GLY A 9 2.30 15.64 -18.13
C GLY A 9 3.08 14.74 -17.16
N ALA A 10 4.14 15.24 -16.53
CA ALA A 10 4.92 14.49 -15.53
C ALA A 10 4.09 14.18 -14.27
N VAL A 11 3.39 15.19 -13.74
CA VAL A 11 2.50 15.02 -12.59
C VAL A 11 1.40 14.00 -12.88
N ARG A 12 0.77 14.06 -14.06
CA ARG A 12 -0.22 13.06 -14.49
C ARG A 12 0.37 11.65 -14.54
N ARG A 13 1.57 11.48 -15.10
CA ARG A 13 2.26 10.17 -15.11
C ARG A 13 2.55 9.68 -13.69
N SER A 14 2.95 10.55 -12.77
CA SER A 14 3.15 10.19 -11.37
C SER A 14 1.88 9.68 -10.70
N PHE A 15 0.70 10.24 -11.02
CA PHE A 15 -0.57 9.73 -10.50
C PHE A 15 -0.98 8.37 -11.09
N VAL A 16 -0.73 8.15 -12.38
CA VAL A 16 -0.96 6.83 -12.99
C VAL A 16 -0.06 5.79 -12.32
N ALA A 17 1.22 6.10 -12.16
CA ALA A 17 2.15 5.24 -11.43
C ALA A 17 1.69 5.00 -9.98
N LEU A 18 1.24 6.04 -9.28
CA LEU A 18 0.75 5.94 -7.90
C LEU A 18 -0.44 4.98 -7.77
N ARG A 19 -1.37 5.00 -8.72
CA ARG A 19 -2.51 4.07 -8.75
C ARG A 19 -2.03 2.62 -8.89
N ASP A 20 -1.07 2.38 -9.77
CA ASP A 20 -0.54 1.03 -10.00
C ASP A 20 0.28 0.55 -8.78
N GLN A 21 1.08 1.45 -8.17
CA GLN A 21 1.81 1.19 -6.93
C GLN A 21 0.87 0.88 -5.75
N ARG A 22 -0.31 1.51 -5.69
CA ARG A 22 -1.33 1.20 -4.68
C ARG A 22 -1.85 -0.23 -4.82
N ALA A 23 -2.20 -0.64 -6.04
CA ALA A 23 -2.70 -1.99 -6.28
C ALA A 23 -1.65 -3.03 -5.88
N ALA A 24 -0.39 -2.79 -6.23
CA ALA A 24 0.73 -3.63 -5.81
C ALA A 24 0.90 -3.64 -4.28
N TRP A 25 0.83 -2.47 -3.62
CA TRP A 25 0.93 -2.35 -2.16
C TRP A 25 -0.12 -3.21 -1.46
N ARG A 26 -1.38 -3.07 -1.88
CA ARG A 26 -2.49 -3.85 -1.35
C ARG A 26 -2.31 -5.35 -1.56
N SER A 27 -1.92 -5.78 -2.75
CA SER A 27 -1.66 -7.19 -3.05
C SER A 27 -0.62 -7.78 -2.10
N VAL A 28 0.46 -7.02 -1.81
CA VAL A 28 1.49 -7.48 -0.86
C VAL A 28 0.96 -7.55 0.57
N LEU A 29 0.08 -6.62 0.99
CA LEU A 29 -0.56 -6.69 2.30
C LEU A 29 -1.49 -7.89 2.42
N GLU A 30 -2.29 -8.17 1.39
CA GLU A 30 -3.18 -9.35 1.33
C GLU A 30 -2.38 -10.66 1.45
N GLU A 31 -1.15 -10.71 0.93
CA GLU A 31 -0.23 -11.85 1.14
C GLU A 31 0.37 -11.92 2.54
N CYS A 32 0.49 -10.80 3.26
CA CYS A 32 1.04 -10.77 4.63
C CYS A 32 0.03 -11.24 5.68
N ASP A 33 -1.26 -10.99 5.46
CA ASP A 33 -2.34 -11.34 6.39
C ASP A 33 -2.33 -12.83 6.80
N PRO A 34 -2.31 -13.81 5.88
CA PRO A 34 -2.25 -15.23 6.26
C PRO A 34 -0.94 -15.62 6.97
N LEU A 35 0.16 -14.91 6.70
CA LEU A 35 1.44 -15.14 7.40
C LEU A 35 1.36 -14.65 8.85
N MET A 36 0.73 -13.50 9.08
CA MET A 36 0.49 -12.95 10.42
C MET A 36 -0.47 -13.83 11.24
N GLU A 37 -1.53 -14.32 10.62
CA GLU A 37 -2.44 -15.31 11.23
C GLU A 37 -1.71 -16.59 11.61
N SER A 38 -0.87 -17.12 10.71
CA SER A 38 -0.06 -18.30 10.99
C SER A 38 0.90 -18.06 12.17
N LEU A 39 1.45 -16.84 12.29
CA LEU A 39 2.30 -16.47 13.41
C LEU A 39 1.54 -16.44 14.75
N GLY A 40 0.32 -15.90 14.74
CA GLY A 40 -0.61 -15.96 15.87
C GLY A 40 -0.88 -17.39 16.33
N ASN A 41 -1.22 -18.25 15.38
CA ASN A 41 -1.48 -19.67 15.63
C ASN A 41 -0.26 -20.40 16.22
N LEU A 42 0.96 -20.06 15.80
CA LEU A 42 2.18 -20.61 16.40
C LEU A 42 2.36 -20.14 17.84
N GLY A 43 2.06 -18.88 18.14
CA GLY A 43 2.05 -18.35 19.51
C GLY A 43 1.11 -19.16 20.42
N GLU A 44 -0.11 -19.42 19.95
CA GLU A 44 -1.09 -20.24 20.67
C GLU A 44 -0.60 -21.67 20.90
N GLN A 45 0.00 -22.29 19.88
CA GLN A 45 0.59 -23.63 19.99
C GLN A 45 1.73 -23.68 21.01
N MET A 46 2.60 -22.67 21.02
CA MET A 46 3.68 -22.56 22.01
C MET A 46 3.14 -22.42 23.43
N ASN A 47 2.06 -21.66 23.61
CA ASN A 47 1.38 -21.50 24.89
C ASN A 47 0.72 -22.81 25.32
N ALA A 48 -0.01 -23.50 24.43
CA ALA A 48 -0.61 -24.79 24.69
C ALA A 48 0.43 -25.85 25.09
N LEU A 49 1.52 -25.95 24.33
CA LEU A 49 2.61 -26.89 24.61
C LEU A 49 3.28 -26.65 25.97
N SER A 50 3.30 -25.41 26.46
CA SER A 50 3.85 -25.09 27.78
C SER A 50 2.94 -25.48 28.95
N ARG A 51 1.63 -25.64 28.68
CA ARG A 51 0.64 -26.04 29.69
C ARG A 51 0.48 -27.56 29.79
N VAL A 52 0.91 -28.29 28.76
CA VAL A 52 0.83 -29.75 28.74
C VAL A 52 1.99 -30.38 29.51
N ARG A 53 1.66 -31.29 30.43
CA ARG A 53 2.62 -32.20 31.06
C ARG A 53 2.69 -33.48 30.25
N VAL A 54 3.64 -33.59 29.33
CA VAL A 54 3.75 -34.76 28.42
C VAL A 54 3.91 -36.08 29.21
N SER A 55 4.56 -36.04 30.37
CA SER A 55 4.69 -37.15 31.31
C SER A 55 3.35 -37.77 31.73
N ASP A 56 2.29 -36.96 31.76
CA ASP A 56 0.96 -37.35 32.25
C ASP A 56 0.05 -37.85 31.12
N THR A 57 0.61 -37.99 29.91
CA THR A 57 -0.12 -38.41 28.70
C THR A 57 0.39 -39.77 28.19
N PRO A 58 -0.34 -40.44 27.28
CA PRO A 58 0.17 -41.61 26.58
C PRO A 58 1.48 -41.37 25.81
N LEU A 59 1.84 -40.11 25.54
CA LEU A 59 3.07 -39.73 24.83
C LEU A 59 4.32 -39.74 25.73
N ARG A 60 4.19 -40.08 27.02
CA ARG A 60 5.31 -40.22 27.97
C ARG A 60 6.44 -41.16 27.52
N ALA A 61 6.16 -42.07 26.58
CA ALA A 61 7.16 -42.94 25.97
C ALA A 61 8.20 -42.17 25.12
N PHE A 62 7.96 -40.89 24.84
CA PHE A 62 8.84 -40.02 24.07
C PHE A 62 9.35 -38.88 24.98
N PRO A 63 10.44 -39.10 25.75
CA PRO A 63 10.91 -38.15 26.76
C PRO A 63 11.28 -36.78 26.17
N ASP A 64 11.84 -36.77 24.95
CA ASP A 64 12.31 -35.53 24.31
C ASP A 64 11.23 -34.85 23.45
N LEU A 65 9.99 -35.37 23.43
CA LEU A 65 8.95 -34.89 22.52
C LEU A 65 8.65 -33.40 22.72
N GLN A 66 8.57 -32.95 23.97
CA GLN A 66 8.26 -31.57 24.28
C GLN A 66 9.33 -30.61 23.76
N GLU A 67 10.61 -30.92 23.99
CA GLU A 67 11.74 -30.12 23.50
C GLU A 67 11.79 -30.08 21.98
N ARG A 68 11.57 -31.24 21.33
CA ARG A 68 11.53 -31.33 19.86
C ARG A 68 10.38 -30.52 19.26
N LEU A 69 9.19 -30.55 19.87
CA LEU A 69 8.06 -29.74 19.43
C LEU A 69 8.33 -28.25 19.63
N GLN A 70 8.90 -27.84 20.78
CA GLN A 70 9.30 -26.45 21.00
C GLN A 70 10.29 -25.97 19.95
N PHE A 71 11.30 -26.79 19.65
CA PHE A 71 12.29 -26.49 18.60
C PHE A 71 11.65 -26.37 17.21
N GLN A 72 10.71 -27.25 16.86
CA GLN A 72 9.99 -27.16 15.59
C GLN A 72 9.10 -25.91 15.50
N LEU A 73 8.41 -25.53 16.58
CA LEU A 73 7.62 -24.30 16.61
C LEU A 73 8.49 -23.06 16.43
N LEU A 74 9.65 -22.98 17.10
CA LEU A 74 10.59 -21.87 16.93
C LEU A 74 11.12 -21.76 15.49
N GLN A 75 11.44 -22.89 14.86
CA GLN A 75 11.84 -22.89 13.44
C GLN A 75 10.72 -22.42 12.51
N ALA A 76 9.47 -22.82 12.78
CA ALA A 76 8.33 -22.35 12.01
C ALA A 76 8.12 -20.84 12.16
N VAL A 77 8.31 -20.29 13.37
CA VAL A 77 8.30 -18.84 13.62
C VAL A 77 9.40 -18.14 12.82
N ASP A 78 10.64 -18.64 12.89
CA ASP A 78 11.78 -18.05 12.16
C ASP A 78 11.52 -18.02 10.64
N LEU A 79 10.94 -19.10 10.09
CA LEU A 79 10.57 -19.18 8.67
C LEU A 79 9.49 -18.16 8.29
N LEU A 80 8.44 -17.99 9.10
CA LEU A 80 7.38 -17.01 8.84
C LEU A 80 7.90 -15.58 8.95
N LEU A 81 8.71 -15.28 9.97
CA LEU A 81 9.34 -13.97 10.11
C LEU A 81 10.27 -13.65 8.94
N GLN A 82 10.99 -14.64 8.40
CA GLN A 82 11.77 -14.46 7.18
C GLN A 82 10.88 -14.12 5.98
N ARG A 83 9.81 -14.89 5.74
CA ARG A 83 8.86 -14.60 4.64
C ARG A 83 8.23 -13.21 4.75
N LEU A 84 7.88 -12.79 5.96
CA LEU A 84 7.37 -11.45 6.22
C LEU A 84 8.41 -10.36 5.91
N ARG A 85 9.70 -10.58 6.24
CA ARG A 85 10.80 -9.67 5.86
C ARG A 85 10.98 -9.59 4.35
N ASP A 86 10.82 -10.69 3.63
CA ASP A 86 10.87 -10.70 2.17
C ASP A 86 9.73 -9.85 1.59
N ARG A 87 8.51 -9.97 2.13
CA ARG A 87 7.37 -9.11 1.74
C ARG A 87 7.56 -7.65 2.11
N MET A 88 8.20 -7.36 3.24
CA MET A 88 8.59 -5.98 3.58
C MET A 88 9.54 -5.38 2.55
N SER A 89 10.42 -6.18 1.95
CA SER A 89 11.31 -5.69 0.88
C SER A 89 10.52 -5.27 -0.37
N CYS A 90 9.42 -5.98 -0.69
CA CYS A 90 8.48 -5.57 -1.73
C CYS A 90 7.79 -4.24 -1.39
N LEU A 91 7.26 -4.10 -0.16
CA LEU A 91 6.65 -2.84 0.30
C LEU A 91 7.67 -1.68 0.29
N GLN A 92 8.92 -1.95 0.63
CA GLN A 92 9.99 -0.96 0.56
C GLN A 92 10.20 -0.46 -0.87
N SER A 93 10.30 -1.37 -1.83
CA SER A 93 10.47 -1.04 -3.25
C SER A 93 9.32 -0.18 -3.77
N ILE A 94 8.08 -0.52 -3.41
CA ILE A 94 6.89 0.27 -3.78
C ILE A 94 6.95 1.67 -3.20
N ARG A 95 7.26 1.81 -1.91
CA ARG A 95 7.45 3.11 -1.24
C ARG A 95 8.54 3.93 -1.94
N ASP A 96 9.68 3.32 -2.24
CA ASP A 96 10.82 3.99 -2.86
C ASP A 96 10.49 4.44 -4.29
N SER A 97 9.74 3.63 -5.04
CA SER A 97 9.18 3.98 -6.35
C SER A 97 8.25 5.20 -6.28
N VAL A 98 7.31 5.21 -5.34
CA VAL A 98 6.43 6.38 -5.10
C VAL A 98 7.27 7.62 -4.78
N GLY A 99 8.22 7.52 -3.85
CA GLY A 99 9.11 8.63 -3.49
C GLY A 99 9.91 9.14 -4.69
N GLY A 100 10.36 8.26 -5.58
CA GLY A 100 11.03 8.63 -6.84
C GLY A 100 10.12 9.42 -7.79
N HIS A 101 8.87 8.99 -7.98
CA HIS A 101 7.90 9.70 -8.83
C HIS A 101 7.54 11.09 -8.28
N VAL A 102 7.39 11.21 -6.95
CA VAL A 102 7.09 12.48 -6.29
C VAL A 102 8.29 13.42 -6.36
N SER A 103 9.50 12.91 -6.06
CA SER A 103 10.74 13.68 -6.15
C SER A 103 10.97 14.22 -7.57
N ALA A 104 10.77 13.40 -8.60
CA ALA A 104 10.92 13.82 -9.99
C ALA A 104 9.92 14.91 -10.38
N ALA A 105 8.65 14.80 -9.96
CA ALA A 105 7.63 15.81 -10.22
C ALA A 105 7.94 17.15 -9.51
N LEU A 106 8.43 17.08 -8.27
CA LEU A 106 8.84 18.27 -7.51
C LEU A 106 10.08 18.94 -8.08
N GLN A 107 11.09 18.17 -8.53
CA GLN A 107 12.27 18.71 -9.21
C GLN A 107 11.88 19.46 -10.48
N LEU A 108 11.02 18.87 -11.32
CA LEU A 108 10.52 19.55 -12.53
C LEU A 108 9.74 20.83 -12.23
N TYR A 109 9.00 20.85 -11.12
CA TYR A 109 8.33 22.06 -10.65
C TYR A 109 9.35 23.12 -10.24
N GLN A 110 10.37 22.74 -9.44
CA GLN A 110 11.44 23.64 -8.99
C GLN A 110 12.24 24.21 -10.17
N ASP A 111 12.62 23.38 -11.14
CA ASP A 111 13.32 23.79 -12.35
C ASP A 111 12.50 24.77 -13.22
N SER A 112 11.17 24.68 -13.11
CA SER A 112 10.25 25.55 -13.86
C SER A 112 9.77 26.76 -13.05
N ALA A 113 10.14 26.86 -11.76
CA ALA A 113 9.51 27.79 -10.81
C ALA A 113 9.77 29.26 -11.16
N ASP A 114 10.99 29.61 -11.60
CA ASP A 114 11.34 30.99 -11.98
C ASP A 114 10.56 31.50 -13.20
N GLY A 115 10.04 30.59 -14.04
CA GLY A 115 9.23 30.90 -15.22
C GLY A 115 7.73 30.65 -15.05
N LEU A 116 7.31 30.07 -13.91
CA LEU A 116 5.93 29.69 -13.65
C LEU A 116 5.26 30.72 -12.75
N ASP A 117 4.28 31.44 -13.29
CA ASP A 117 3.46 32.35 -12.50
C ASP A 117 2.69 31.56 -11.42
N VAL A 118 2.76 32.05 -10.18
CA VAL A 118 2.04 31.49 -9.03
C VAL A 118 0.55 31.38 -9.34
N ALA A 119 -0.02 32.39 -10.02
CA ALA A 119 -1.43 32.36 -10.41
C ALA A 119 -1.76 31.16 -11.30
N VAL A 120 -0.85 30.79 -12.20
CA VAL A 120 -0.99 29.62 -13.09
C VAL A 120 -0.85 28.31 -12.31
N ALA A 121 0.09 28.23 -11.36
CA ALA A 121 0.27 27.04 -10.52
C ALA A 121 -0.93 26.75 -9.60
N THR A 122 -1.59 27.81 -9.12
CA THR A 122 -2.76 27.72 -8.23
C THR A 122 -4.10 27.76 -8.97
N GLN A 123 -4.09 27.87 -10.31
CA GLN A 123 -5.32 27.99 -11.07
C GLN A 123 -6.10 26.68 -11.01
N ARG A 124 -7.26 26.72 -10.34
CA ARG A 124 -8.26 25.65 -10.37
C ARG A 124 -9.24 25.89 -11.51
N SER A 125 -9.77 24.81 -12.08
CA SER A 125 -10.90 24.87 -13.02
C SER A 125 -12.09 24.09 -12.47
N SER A 126 -13.26 24.22 -13.10
CA SER A 126 -14.44 23.45 -12.72
C SER A 126 -14.28 21.93 -12.92
N VAL A 127 -13.28 21.50 -13.70
CA VAL A 127 -13.08 20.10 -14.11
C VAL A 127 -11.72 19.52 -13.70
N ALA A 128 -10.79 20.35 -13.24
CA ALA A 128 -9.45 19.91 -12.87
C ALA A 128 -8.88 20.70 -11.68
N PRO A 129 -8.22 20.01 -10.72
CA PRO A 129 -7.49 20.64 -9.63
C PRO A 129 -6.31 21.46 -10.16
N SER A 130 -5.79 22.35 -9.32
CA SER A 130 -4.59 23.11 -9.68
C SER A 130 -3.35 22.23 -9.67
N LEU A 131 -2.27 22.70 -10.29
CA LEU A 131 -0.98 22.03 -10.22
C LEU A 131 -0.46 21.95 -8.79
N ALA A 132 -0.69 22.99 -7.98
CA ALA A 132 -0.32 23.00 -6.57
C ALA A 132 -1.02 21.90 -5.78
N ASP A 133 -2.34 21.74 -5.95
CA ASP A 133 -3.12 20.67 -5.30
C ASP A 133 -2.60 19.29 -5.69
N MET A 134 -2.33 19.10 -6.98
CA MET A 134 -1.80 17.84 -7.51
C MET A 134 -0.43 17.50 -6.91
N LEU A 135 0.46 18.47 -6.75
CA LEU A 135 1.77 18.27 -6.11
C LEU A 135 1.65 18.03 -4.60
N GLU A 136 0.67 18.66 -3.94
CA GLU A 136 0.34 18.40 -2.54
C GLU A 136 -0.12 16.95 -2.33
N TRP A 137 -1.09 16.49 -3.13
CA TRP A 137 -1.60 15.12 -3.06
C TRP A 137 -0.52 14.05 -3.31
N LEU A 138 0.39 14.32 -4.25
CA LEU A 138 1.54 13.43 -4.48
C LEU A 138 2.43 13.32 -3.24
N GLN A 139 2.72 14.44 -2.58
CA GLN A 139 3.50 14.43 -1.33
C GLN A 139 2.76 13.75 -0.17
N ASP A 140 1.45 13.94 -0.06
CA ASP A 140 0.64 13.27 0.95
C ASP A 140 0.63 11.75 0.76
N ALA A 141 0.56 11.30 -0.50
CA ALA A 141 0.70 9.90 -0.84
C ALA A 141 2.08 9.35 -0.44
N GLU A 142 3.16 10.05 -0.74
CA GLU A 142 4.52 9.66 -0.31
C GLU A 142 4.61 9.54 1.22
N ARG A 143 4.12 10.56 1.95
CA ARG A 143 4.11 10.58 3.42
C ARG A 143 3.34 9.40 3.99
N PHE A 144 2.21 9.07 3.38
CA PHE A 144 1.41 7.91 3.74
C PHE A 144 2.19 6.60 3.58
N TYR A 145 2.71 6.28 2.40
CA TYR A 145 3.42 5.01 2.17
C TYR A 145 4.67 4.91 3.04
N ARG A 146 5.38 6.03 3.25
CA ARG A 146 6.51 6.07 4.17
C ARG A 146 6.08 5.75 5.61
N ARG A 147 5.00 6.34 6.11
CA ARG A 147 4.48 6.10 7.46
C ARG A 147 4.02 4.64 7.62
N GLN A 148 3.21 4.15 6.68
CA GLN A 148 2.66 2.80 6.67
C GLN A 148 3.78 1.74 6.66
N PHE A 149 4.81 1.97 5.84
CA PHE A 149 6.00 1.12 5.81
C PHE A 149 6.75 1.12 7.15
N LEU A 150 6.99 2.30 7.73
CA LEU A 150 7.73 2.43 8.98
C LEU A 150 7.01 1.78 10.15
N GLN A 151 5.69 1.92 10.24
CA GLN A 151 4.88 1.28 11.28
C GLN A 151 4.95 -0.24 11.18
N ARG A 152 4.78 -0.80 9.97
CA ARG A 152 4.86 -2.25 9.71
C ARG A 152 6.26 -2.81 9.96
N LYS A 153 7.29 -2.09 9.50
CA LYS A 153 8.68 -2.45 9.76
C LYS A 153 9.00 -2.46 11.25
N THR A 154 8.54 -1.44 11.98
CA THR A 154 8.72 -1.36 13.44
C THR A 154 8.04 -2.52 14.14
N LEU A 155 6.78 -2.83 13.81
CA LEU A 155 6.08 -3.98 14.36
C LEU A 155 6.88 -5.28 14.18
N LEU A 156 7.34 -5.57 12.96
CA LEU A 156 8.13 -6.78 12.68
C LEU A 156 9.48 -6.83 13.41
N LEU A 157 10.11 -5.69 13.66
CA LEU A 157 11.35 -5.62 14.43
C LEU A 157 11.12 -5.83 15.93
N THR A 158 9.93 -5.52 16.43
CA THR A 158 9.59 -5.74 17.85
C THR A 158 9.24 -7.19 18.16
N LEU A 159 8.73 -7.95 17.18
CA LEU A 159 8.35 -9.34 17.38
C LEU A 159 9.57 -10.21 17.73
N ARG A 160 9.49 -10.84 18.90
CA ARG A 160 10.49 -11.82 19.34
C ARG A 160 9.97 -13.23 19.15
N ARG A 161 10.83 -14.12 18.67
CA ARG A 161 10.45 -15.51 18.37
C ARG A 161 10.04 -16.32 19.62
N ASP A 162 10.50 -15.91 20.79
CA ASP A 162 10.27 -16.55 22.08
C ASP A 162 9.16 -15.86 22.90
N ASP A 163 8.67 -14.71 22.46
CA ASP A 163 7.59 -13.98 23.13
C ASP A 163 6.21 -14.40 22.58
N ARG A 164 5.62 -15.39 23.23
CA ARG A 164 4.33 -15.99 22.83
C ARG A 164 3.19 -14.97 22.77
N ALA A 165 3.15 -14.04 23.72
CA ALA A 165 2.07 -13.05 23.77
C ALA A 165 2.14 -12.07 22.60
N GLN A 166 3.36 -11.70 22.19
CA GLN A 166 3.55 -10.89 20.99
C GLN A 166 3.16 -11.64 19.71
N LEU A 167 3.53 -12.92 19.60
CA LEU A 167 3.18 -13.74 18.44
C LEU A 167 1.67 -13.93 18.33
N GLU A 168 0.99 -14.33 19.42
CA GLU A 168 -0.48 -14.46 19.49
C GLU A 168 -1.18 -13.14 19.08
N GLY A 169 -0.65 -12.00 19.52
CA GLY A 169 -1.19 -10.67 19.20
C GLY A 169 -0.81 -10.11 17.83
N ALA A 170 0.10 -10.76 17.08
CA ALA A 170 0.73 -10.17 15.90
C ALA A 170 -0.27 -9.81 14.79
N ALA A 171 -1.22 -10.70 14.49
CA ALA A 171 -2.23 -10.47 13.46
C ALA A 171 -3.16 -9.30 13.80
N LYS A 172 -3.54 -9.18 15.07
CA LYS A 172 -4.34 -8.04 15.54
C LYS A 172 -3.56 -6.74 15.44
N ALA A 173 -2.29 -6.74 15.88
CA ALA A 173 -1.42 -5.57 15.78
C ALA A 173 -1.21 -5.15 14.33
N TRP A 174 -1.00 -6.11 13.42
CA TRP A 174 -0.85 -5.86 11.98
C TRP A 174 -2.07 -5.16 11.38
N ARG A 175 -3.28 -5.69 11.59
CA ARG A 175 -4.53 -5.10 11.08
C ARG A 175 -4.82 -3.72 11.67
N SER A 176 -4.40 -3.46 12.90
CA SER A 176 -4.58 -2.14 13.51
C SER A 176 -3.77 -1.03 12.82
N LEU A 177 -2.82 -1.39 11.95
CA LEU A 177 -2.06 -0.45 11.13
C LEU A 177 -2.79 -0.06 9.85
N ASP A 178 -3.87 -0.75 9.48
CA ASP A 178 -4.66 -0.38 8.32
C ASP A 178 -5.36 0.95 8.56
N SER A 179 -5.25 1.85 7.58
CA SER A 179 -5.91 3.15 7.61
C SER A 179 -6.69 3.35 6.30
N PRO A 180 -7.84 2.66 6.15
CA PRO A 180 -8.62 2.67 4.92
C PRO A 180 -9.10 4.08 4.56
N ASP A 181 -9.45 4.91 5.55
CA ASP A 181 -9.92 6.28 5.33
C ASP A 181 -8.81 7.17 4.75
N ALA A 182 -7.58 7.05 5.26
CA ALA A 182 -6.44 7.81 4.76
C ALA A 182 -6.02 7.35 3.35
N GLU A 183 -6.08 6.05 3.06
CA GLU A 183 -5.80 5.52 1.72
C GLU A 183 -6.88 5.96 0.71
N GLN A 184 -8.14 5.95 1.12
CA GLN A 184 -9.27 6.42 0.31
C GLN A 184 -9.22 7.92 0.08
N GLN A 185 -8.80 8.73 1.04
CA GLN A 185 -8.63 10.18 0.84
C GLN A 185 -7.56 10.49 -0.20
N ILE A 186 -6.40 9.83 -0.09
CA ILE A 186 -5.28 9.98 -1.03
C ILE A 186 -5.63 9.52 -2.46
N THR A 187 -6.63 8.64 -2.62
CA THR A 187 -6.98 8.08 -3.93
C THR A 187 -8.34 8.48 -4.48
N GLY A 188 -9.27 8.89 -3.64
CA GLY A 188 -10.57 9.43 -4.05
C GLY A 188 -10.37 10.74 -4.82
N GLU A 189 -9.42 11.56 -4.38
CA GLU A 189 -9.02 12.79 -5.07
C GLU A 189 -8.28 12.46 -6.38
N VAL A 190 -7.48 11.40 -6.44
CA VAL A 190 -6.73 11.02 -7.66
C VAL A 190 -7.61 10.37 -8.73
N ILE A 191 -8.53 9.48 -8.35
CA ILE A 191 -9.33 8.67 -9.27
C ILE A 191 -10.50 9.46 -9.87
N THR A 192 -11.16 10.32 -9.09
CA THR A 192 -12.27 11.15 -9.59
C THR A 192 -11.80 12.13 -10.68
N HIS A 193 -10.57 12.63 -10.56
CA HIS A 193 -10.00 13.64 -11.47
C HIS A 193 -9.24 13.05 -12.67
N LEU A 194 -8.71 11.83 -12.58
CA LEU A 194 -8.24 11.10 -13.77
C LEU A 194 -9.38 10.53 -14.62
N SER A 195 -10.58 10.37 -14.05
CA SER A 195 -11.75 9.82 -14.75
C SER A 195 -12.60 10.89 -15.47
N HIS A 196 -12.43 12.18 -15.14
CA HIS A 196 -13.05 13.30 -15.83
C HIS A 196 -12.14 13.85 -16.94
N GLU A 197 -11.92 13.07 -17.99
CA GLU A 197 -11.63 13.67 -19.31
C GLU A 197 -12.96 13.94 -20.02
N PRO A 198 -13.15 15.12 -20.65
CA PRO A 198 -14.13 15.21 -21.73
C PRO A 198 -13.63 14.28 -22.84
N MET A 199 -14.43 13.27 -23.17
CA MET A 199 -14.30 12.47 -24.38
C MET A 199 -14.41 13.39 -25.61
N ALA A 200 -13.36 14.14 -25.92
CA ALA A 200 -13.20 14.82 -27.18
C ALA A 200 -12.84 13.75 -28.21
N GLY A 201 -13.84 13.35 -29.00
CA GLY A 201 -13.63 12.54 -30.19
C GLY A 201 -14.15 11.11 -30.09
N ARG A 202 -15.47 10.94 -30.03
CA ARG A 202 -16.10 9.80 -30.71
C ARG A 202 -17.17 10.31 -31.66
N TYR A 203 -16.78 10.25 -32.93
CA TYR A 203 -17.64 10.21 -34.10
C TYR A 203 -19.00 9.58 -33.79
N TYR A 204 -20.08 10.34 -33.92
CA TYR A 204 -21.33 9.78 -34.41
C TYR A 204 -21.45 10.16 -35.89
N ILE A 205 -21.27 9.12 -36.69
CA ILE A 205 -21.55 9.08 -38.11
C ILE A 205 -22.98 9.51 -38.32
N LYS A 206 -23.13 10.50 -39.20
CA LYS A 206 -24.37 10.95 -39.83
C LYS A 206 -24.92 9.78 -40.66
N SER A 207 -25.84 8.99 -40.11
CA SER A 207 -26.71 8.12 -40.91
C SER A 207 -28.02 8.84 -41.16
N ALA A 208 -28.28 9.09 -42.44
CA ALA A 208 -29.45 9.77 -42.95
C ALA A 208 -30.69 8.86 -43.03
N SER A 209 -31.84 9.47 -42.70
CA SER A 209 -33.20 9.30 -43.26
C SER A 209 -34.05 8.04 -42.91
N PRO A 210 -35.41 8.07 -43.04
CA PRO A 210 -36.28 9.11 -43.59
C PRO A 210 -37.54 9.50 -42.75
N ILE A 211 -38.08 10.69 -43.05
CA ILE A 211 -39.50 11.06 -43.27
C ILE A 211 -40.58 10.39 -42.41
N CYS A 212 -41.25 11.21 -41.58
CA CYS A 212 -42.71 11.18 -41.40
C CYS A 212 -43.20 12.62 -41.30
N GLU A 213 -43.75 13.13 -42.40
CA GLU A 213 -44.66 14.28 -42.41
C GLU A 213 -45.94 13.91 -41.66
N MET A 214 -46.39 14.79 -40.77
CA MET A 214 -47.79 14.96 -40.43
C MET A 214 -48.15 16.38 -40.88
N ASP A 215 -48.64 16.48 -42.10
CA ASP A 215 -49.96 17.03 -42.45
C ASP A 215 -50.22 16.83 -43.96
#